data_AF-A0A2K9N8Q1-F1
#
_entry.id   AF-A0A2K9N8Q1-F1
#
_cell.length_a   1.000
_cell.length_b   1.000
_cell.length_c   1.000
_cell.angle_alpha   90.00
_cell.angle_beta   90.00
_cell.angle_gamma   90.00
#
_symmetry.space_group_name_H-M   'P 1'
#
loop_
_entity.id
_entity.type
_entity.pdbx_description
1 polymer ?
#
loop_
_entity_poly.entity_id
_entity_poly.type
_entity_poly.pdbx_seq_one_letter_code
_entity_poly.pdbx_strand_id
1 'polypeptide(L)'
;MHSAHGQGIVTPSYDQPDATMSDLPFADAEQALKNHALTLPEAAEDFPWGERVIKVRGKIFIFVHHYEGVFRVSLKLPHSRDFALDMPGAAPTGYGLGKAGWVTFKFHSGDEVDVERLCHWTLESYRAVAPKRLSALLPT
;
A
#
# COMPACT_ATOMS: atom_id res chain seq x y z
N MET A 1 55.15 17.71 18.83
CA MET A 1 53.79 17.45 19.33
C MET A 1 52.87 17.32 18.12
N HIS A 2 52.65 16.10 17.64
CA HIS A 2 51.64 15.83 16.61
C HIS A 2 51.13 14.40 16.78
N SER A 3 49.82 14.29 16.94
CA SER A 3 48.92 13.25 16.40
C SER A 3 47.83 12.92 17.41
N ALA A 4 46.58 13.18 17.03
CA ALA A 4 45.59 12.13 16.75
C ALA A 4 44.26 12.79 16.37
N HIS A 5 43.86 12.59 15.11
CA HIS A 5 42.46 12.73 14.68
C HIS A 5 41.64 11.61 15.32
N GLY A 6 40.54 11.98 15.98
CA GLY A 6 39.47 11.05 16.36
C GLY A 6 38.15 11.59 15.82
N GLN A 7 37.77 11.19 14.60
CA GLN A 7 36.44 11.42 14.08
C GLN A 7 35.50 10.43 14.76
N GLY A 8 34.72 10.91 15.74
CA GLY A 8 33.64 10.15 16.35
C GLY A 8 32.53 9.91 15.34
N ILE A 9 32.22 8.64 15.09
CA ILE A 9 31.10 8.21 14.25
C ILE A 9 29.84 8.44 15.09
N VAL A 10 29.05 9.46 14.74
CA VAL A 10 27.73 9.69 15.34
C VAL A 10 26.75 8.69 14.73
N THR A 11 26.30 7.72 15.52
CA THR A 11 25.12 6.91 15.20
C THR A 11 23.87 7.79 15.30
N PRO A 12 22.96 7.83 14.31
CA PRO A 12 21.72 8.57 14.46
C PRO A 12 20.84 7.88 15.51
N SER A 13 20.54 8.59 16.60
CA SER A 13 19.56 8.19 17.60
C SER A 13 18.17 8.35 17.02
N TYR A 14 17.39 7.26 16.96
CA TYR A 14 15.98 7.27 16.58
C TYR A 14 15.13 7.65 17.80
N ASP A 15 15.35 8.86 18.30
CA ASP A 15 14.59 9.44 19.41
C ASP A 15 14.06 10.81 18.97
N GLN A 16 13.07 10.79 18.07
CA GLN A 16 12.25 11.96 17.74
C GLN A 16 10.79 11.58 17.97
N PRO A 17 10.13 12.18 18.99
CA PRO A 17 8.71 11.99 19.20
C PRO A 17 7.89 12.98 18.36
N ASP A 18 6.76 12.48 17.86
CA ASP A 18 5.57 13.23 17.45
C ASP A 18 5.65 14.08 16.16
N ALA A 19 5.83 13.40 15.02
CA ALA A 19 5.02 13.81 13.88
C ALA A 19 3.57 13.40 14.21
N THR A 20 2.73 14.37 14.59
CA THR A 20 1.29 14.13 14.66
C THR A 20 0.87 13.44 13.36
N MET A 21 0.09 12.35 13.43
CA MET A 21 -0.26 11.50 12.27
C MET A 21 -0.92 12.29 11.11
N SER A 22 -1.25 13.56 11.30
CA SER A 22 -1.78 14.53 10.34
C SER A 22 -0.75 15.17 9.39
N ASP A 23 0.56 15.04 9.59
CA ASP A 23 1.58 15.65 8.70
C ASP A 23 2.25 14.67 7.72
N LEU A 24 1.82 13.40 7.70
CA LEU A 24 2.30 12.45 6.70
C LEU A 24 1.61 12.74 5.36
N PRO A 25 2.37 12.90 4.25
CA PRO A 25 1.76 13.06 2.94
C PRO A 25 0.85 11.86 2.67
N PHE A 26 -0.34 12.10 2.10
CA PHE A 26 -1.33 11.06 1.77
C PHE A 26 -2.06 10.40 2.95
N ALA A 27 -1.96 10.91 4.19
CA ALA A 27 -2.66 10.33 5.34
C ALA A 27 -4.17 10.11 5.10
N ASP A 28 -4.84 11.08 4.47
CA ASP A 28 -6.27 10.98 4.13
C ASP A 28 -6.55 9.86 3.12
N ALA A 29 -5.71 9.74 2.09
CA ALA A 29 -5.83 8.70 1.07
C ALA A 29 -5.55 7.30 1.64
N GLU A 30 -4.49 7.15 2.45
CA GLU A 30 -4.21 5.91 3.18
C GLU A 30 -5.41 5.51 4.06
N GLN A 31 -5.93 6.45 4.85
CA GLN A 31 -7.02 6.18 5.77
C GLN A 31 -8.32 5.84 5.04
N ALA A 32 -8.64 6.53 3.94
CA ALA A 32 -9.80 6.24 3.12
C ALA A 32 -9.74 4.83 2.53
N LEU A 33 -8.59 4.42 1.98
CA LEU A 33 -8.39 3.09 1.42
C LEU A 33 -8.49 1.99 2.48
N LYS A 34 -7.88 2.21 3.65
CA LYS A 34 -7.99 1.27 4.78
C LYS A 34 -9.43 1.12 5.24
N ASN A 35 -10.12 2.24 5.47
CA ASN A 35 -11.51 2.22 5.90
C ASN A 35 -12.39 1.47 4.89
N HIS A 36 -12.23 1.75 3.60
CA HIS A 36 -12.96 1.05 2.55
C HIS A 36 -12.66 -0.46 2.55
N ALA A 37 -11.39 -0.84 2.52
CA ALA A 37 -10.97 -2.24 2.48
C ALA A 37 -11.43 -3.05 3.70
N LEU A 38 -11.45 -2.44 4.89
CA LEU A 38 -11.91 -3.07 6.13
C LEU A 38 -13.43 -3.23 6.22
N THR A 39 -14.20 -2.53 5.37
CA THR A 39 -15.66 -2.77 5.27
C THR A 39 -16.01 -4.07 4.53
N LEU A 40 -15.04 -4.65 3.81
CA LEU A 40 -15.29 -5.84 3.01
C LEU A 40 -15.44 -7.08 3.90
N PRO A 41 -16.27 -8.07 3.50
CA PRO A 41 -16.57 -9.21 4.35
C PRO A 41 -15.31 -9.97 4.80
N GLU A 42 -15.18 -10.21 6.11
CA GLU A 42 -14.04 -10.92 6.70
C GLU A 42 -12.66 -10.30 6.36
N ALA A 43 -12.62 -9.00 6.04
CA ALA A 43 -11.37 -8.27 5.88
C ALA A 43 -10.72 -8.02 7.23
N ALA A 44 -9.41 -8.22 7.32
CA ALA A 44 -8.63 -7.96 8.52
C ALA A 44 -7.27 -7.36 8.14
N GLU A 45 -6.82 -6.42 8.95
CA GLU A 45 -5.49 -5.84 8.86
C GLU A 45 -4.43 -6.78 9.44
N ASP A 46 -3.22 -6.75 8.84
CA ASP A 46 -2.07 -7.50 9.30
C ASP A 46 -0.76 -6.80 8.90
N PHE A 47 0.37 -7.21 9.49
CA PHE A 47 1.70 -6.65 9.28
C PHE A 47 2.77 -7.74 9.14
N PRO A 48 2.73 -8.57 8.08
CA PRO A 48 3.57 -9.76 7.96
C PRO A 48 5.08 -9.46 7.97
N TRP A 49 5.48 -8.26 7.54
CA TRP A 49 6.88 -7.82 7.48
C TRP A 49 7.06 -6.40 8.02
N GLY A 50 6.17 -5.94 8.91
CA GLY A 50 6.13 -4.55 9.38
C GLY A 50 5.40 -3.59 8.43
N GLU A 51 5.20 -3.96 7.16
CA GLU A 51 4.33 -3.24 6.23
C GLU A 51 2.85 -3.65 6.40
N ARG A 52 1.95 -2.68 6.30
CA ARG A 52 0.50 -2.89 6.42
C ARG A 52 -0.07 -3.58 5.18
N VAL A 53 -0.85 -4.63 5.42
CA VAL A 53 -1.65 -5.32 4.42
C VAL A 53 -3.06 -5.54 4.94
N ILE A 54 -4.02 -5.70 4.03
CA ILE A 54 -5.37 -6.13 4.39
C ILE A 54 -5.66 -7.44 3.67
N LYS A 55 -6.19 -8.39 4.45
CA LYS A 55 -6.37 -9.79 4.08
C LYS A 55 -7.82 -10.19 4.18
N VAL A 56 -8.22 -11.16 3.36
CA VAL A 56 -9.46 -11.93 3.51
C VAL A 56 -9.09 -13.39 3.72
N ARG A 57 -9.47 -13.96 4.88
CA ARG A 57 -9.10 -15.34 5.28
C ARG A 57 -7.62 -15.67 5.05
N GLY A 58 -6.74 -14.79 5.50
CA GLY A 58 -5.29 -14.97 5.39
C GLY A 58 -4.68 -14.66 4.02
N LYS A 59 -5.48 -14.32 2.99
CA LYS A 59 -4.99 -13.93 1.67
C LYS A 59 -4.97 -12.41 1.52
N ILE A 60 -3.82 -11.85 1.17
CA ILE A 60 -3.67 -10.42 0.93
C ILE A 60 -4.44 -10.03 -0.34
N PHE A 61 -5.22 -8.95 -0.25
CA PHE A 61 -5.84 -8.31 -1.42
C PHE A 61 -5.40 -6.86 -1.60
N ILE A 62 -4.76 -6.24 -0.61
CA ILE A 62 -4.19 -4.90 -0.77
C ILE A 62 -2.96 -4.75 0.12
N PHE A 63 -1.93 -4.12 -0.45
CA PHE A 63 -0.81 -3.55 0.28
C PHE A 63 -1.01 -2.03 0.31
N VAL A 64 -0.94 -1.40 1.48
CA VAL A 64 -1.06 0.06 1.65
C VAL A 64 0.00 0.51 2.63
N HIS A 65 1.07 1.13 2.17
CA HIS A 65 2.19 1.52 3.04
C HIS A 65 2.99 2.68 2.46
N HIS A 66 3.81 3.28 3.31
CA HIS A 66 4.84 4.21 2.91
C HIS A 66 6.20 3.51 2.90
N TYR A 67 6.99 3.77 1.85
CA TYR A 67 8.38 3.33 1.77
C TYR A 67 9.24 4.45 1.21
N GLU A 68 10.26 4.88 1.98
CA GLU A 68 11.18 5.96 1.61
C GLU A 68 10.46 7.25 1.15
N GLY A 69 9.40 7.64 1.88
CA GLY A 69 8.62 8.84 1.56
C GLY A 69 7.65 8.71 0.39
N VAL A 70 7.55 7.53 -0.24
CA VAL A 70 6.62 7.25 -1.34
C VAL A 70 5.42 6.47 -0.79
N PHE A 71 4.21 6.96 -1.05
CA PHE A 71 2.99 6.21 -0.76
C PHE A 71 2.77 5.13 -1.82
N ARG A 72 2.56 3.88 -1.39
CA ARG A 72 2.47 2.73 -2.26
C ARG A 72 1.19 1.96 -2.00
N VAL A 73 0.46 1.71 -3.08
CA VAL A 73 -0.74 0.86 -3.07
C VAL A 73 -0.52 -0.26 -4.07
N SER A 74 -0.65 -1.52 -3.66
CA SER A 74 -0.58 -2.66 -4.58
C SER A 74 -1.85 -3.50 -4.55
N LEU A 75 -2.40 -3.76 -5.74
CA LEU A 75 -3.68 -4.43 -5.95
C LEU A 75 -3.55 -5.49 -7.04
N LYS A 76 -4.32 -6.58 -6.94
CA LYS A 76 -4.42 -7.62 -7.98
C LYS A 76 -5.55 -7.26 -8.94
N LEU A 77 -5.23 -6.99 -10.20
CA LEU A 77 -6.17 -6.45 -11.19
C LEU A 77 -6.33 -7.39 -12.39
N PRO A 78 -7.03 -8.53 -12.26
CA PRO A 78 -7.19 -9.47 -13.36
C PRO A 78 -7.90 -8.90 -14.60
N HIS A 79 -8.68 -7.82 -14.45
CA HIS A 79 -9.46 -7.20 -15.53
C HIS A 79 -8.95 -5.80 -15.87
N SER A 80 -8.56 -5.02 -14.87
CA SER A 80 -8.19 -3.61 -15.09
C SER A 80 -6.68 -3.40 -15.29
N ARG A 81 -5.87 -4.46 -15.29
CA ARG A 81 -4.39 -4.35 -15.32
C ARG A 81 -3.86 -3.46 -16.44
N ASP A 82 -4.29 -3.68 -17.67
CA ASP A 82 -3.68 -3.00 -18.82
C ASP A 82 -3.94 -1.48 -18.74
N PHE A 83 -5.19 -1.10 -18.44
CA PHE A 83 -5.55 0.29 -18.19
C PHE A 83 -4.84 0.88 -16.96
N ALA A 84 -4.70 0.11 -15.89
CA ALA A 84 -3.99 0.55 -14.69
C ALA A 84 -2.51 0.83 -14.96
N LEU A 85 -1.87 0.05 -15.84
CA LEU A 85 -0.47 0.23 -16.20
C LEU A 85 -0.21 1.44 -17.09
N ASP A 86 -1.23 2.00 -17.73
CA ASP A 86 -1.15 3.26 -18.47
C ASP A 86 -1.14 4.49 -17.54
N MET A 87 -1.44 4.32 -16.25
CA MET A 87 -1.45 5.42 -15.28
C MET A 87 -0.03 5.82 -14.84
N PRO A 88 0.23 7.13 -14.61
CA PRO A 88 1.46 7.59 -13.98
C PRO A 88 1.73 6.89 -12.65
N GLY A 89 2.99 6.49 -12.42
CA GLY A 89 3.40 5.83 -11.18
C GLY A 89 2.95 4.38 -11.03
N ALA A 90 2.24 3.82 -12.01
CA ALA A 90 1.86 2.41 -12.03
C ALA A 90 2.95 1.53 -12.64
N ALA A 91 3.19 0.36 -12.04
CA ALA A 91 4.09 -0.65 -12.58
C ALA A 91 3.66 -2.05 -12.13
N PRO A 92 4.03 -3.12 -12.86
CA PRO A 92 3.88 -4.48 -12.35
C PRO A 92 4.56 -4.64 -10.99
N THR A 93 3.86 -5.21 -10.01
CA THR A 93 4.44 -5.44 -8.68
C THR A 93 5.65 -6.37 -8.75
N GLY A 94 6.67 -6.11 -7.93
CA GLY A 94 7.90 -6.90 -7.86
C GLY A 94 7.70 -8.35 -7.40
N TYR A 95 8.82 -9.08 -7.23
CA TYR A 95 8.85 -10.44 -6.66
C TYR A 95 7.91 -11.45 -7.35
N GLY A 96 7.72 -11.30 -8.67
CA GLY A 96 6.86 -12.18 -9.47
C GLY A 96 5.35 -11.92 -9.33
N LEU A 97 4.92 -11.05 -8.41
CA LEU A 97 3.51 -10.69 -8.23
C LEU A 97 2.92 -10.02 -9.47
N GLY A 98 3.73 -9.25 -10.20
CA GLY A 98 3.35 -8.66 -11.48
C GLY A 98 2.88 -9.71 -12.49
N LYS A 99 3.52 -10.88 -12.56
CA LYS A 99 3.08 -11.98 -13.44
C LYS A 99 1.75 -12.58 -13.00
N ALA A 100 1.43 -12.47 -11.71
CA ALA A 100 0.16 -12.89 -11.13
C ALA A 100 -0.92 -11.80 -11.17
N GLY A 101 -0.74 -10.74 -11.96
CA GLY A 101 -1.75 -9.69 -12.16
C GLY A 101 -1.69 -8.54 -11.16
N TRP A 102 -0.68 -8.47 -10.29
CA TRP A 102 -0.54 -7.35 -9.35
C TRP A 102 0.06 -6.11 -10.02
N VAL A 103 -0.44 -4.95 -9.64
CA VAL A 103 0.04 -3.62 -10.04
C VAL A 103 0.31 -2.82 -8.77
N THR A 104 1.43 -2.10 -8.74
CA THR A 104 1.80 -1.16 -7.68
C THR A 104 1.70 0.25 -8.23
N PHE A 105 0.95 1.10 -7.54
CA PHE A 105 0.88 2.54 -7.74
C PHE A 105 1.80 3.23 -6.74
N LYS A 106 2.59 4.19 -7.21
CA LYS A 106 3.52 4.98 -6.41
C LYS A 106 3.17 6.45 -6.51
N PHE A 107 2.96 7.08 -5.36
CA PHE A 107 2.64 8.51 -5.26
C PHE A 107 3.76 9.21 -4.48
N HIS A 108 4.33 10.24 -5.10
CA HIS A 108 5.34 11.13 -4.54
C HIS A 108 4.67 12.43 -4.10
N SER A 109 5.31 13.17 -3.18
CA SER A 109 4.79 14.45 -2.70
C SER A 109 4.35 15.36 -3.85
N GLY A 110 3.10 15.85 -3.79
CA GLY A 110 2.47 16.67 -4.83
C GLY A 110 1.65 15.90 -5.86
N ASP A 111 1.75 14.57 -5.92
CA ASP A 111 0.91 13.75 -6.79
C ASP A 111 -0.56 13.77 -6.31
N GLU A 112 -1.50 13.70 -7.25
CA GLU A 112 -2.91 13.50 -6.93
C GLU A 112 -3.22 12.00 -6.80
N VAL A 113 -3.99 11.64 -5.78
CA VAL A 113 -4.45 10.26 -5.57
C VAL A 113 -5.93 10.15 -5.93
N ASP A 114 -6.23 9.40 -6.98
CA ASP A 114 -7.60 9.01 -7.32
C ASP A 114 -8.08 7.91 -6.36
N VAL A 115 -8.48 8.33 -5.15
CA VAL A 115 -8.93 7.44 -4.07
C VAL A 115 -10.16 6.64 -4.49
N GLU A 116 -11.09 7.24 -5.24
CA GLU A 116 -12.29 6.57 -5.71
C GLU A 116 -11.95 5.37 -6.61
N ARG A 117 -11.05 5.58 -7.58
CA ARG A 117 -10.58 4.50 -8.45
C ARG A 117 -9.85 3.41 -7.69
N LEU A 118 -8.98 3.79 -6.74
CA LEU A 118 -8.27 2.81 -5.91
C LEU A 118 -9.23 2.00 -5.01
N CYS A 119 -10.29 2.62 -4.47
CA CYS A 119 -11.36 1.91 -3.76
C CYS A 119 -12.10 0.94 -4.70
N HIS A 120 -12.48 1.39 -5.91
CA HIS A 120 -13.10 0.51 -6.90
C HIS A 120 -12.22 -0.71 -7.23
N TRP A 121 -10.92 -0.50 -7.46
CA TRP A 121 -9.96 -1.57 -7.71
C TRP A 121 -9.66 -2.44 -6.49
N THR A 122 -9.87 -1.93 -5.28
CA THR A 122 -9.83 -2.75 -4.06
C THR A 122 -10.93 -3.82 -4.08
N LEU A 123 -12.12 -3.52 -4.61
CA LEU A 123 -13.19 -4.51 -4.81
C LEU A 123 -12.78 -5.58 -5.83
N GLU A 124 -12.17 -5.19 -6.94
CA GLU A 124 -11.64 -6.13 -7.94
C GLU A 124 -10.59 -7.05 -7.33
N SER A 125 -9.62 -6.49 -6.60
CA SER A 125 -8.56 -7.25 -5.95
C SER A 125 -9.09 -8.20 -4.88
N TYR A 126 -10.08 -7.75 -4.09
CA TYR A 126 -10.78 -8.60 -3.14
C TYR A 126 -11.43 -9.80 -3.85
N ARG A 127 -12.21 -9.56 -4.92
CA ARG A 127 -12.83 -10.65 -5.71
C ARG A 127 -11.80 -11.60 -6.30
N ALA A 128 -10.63 -11.10 -6.67
CA ALA A 128 -9.56 -11.91 -7.25
C ALA A 128 -8.94 -12.93 -6.28
N VAL A 129 -9.08 -12.75 -4.96
CA VAL A 129 -8.48 -13.65 -3.95
C VAL A 129 -9.47 -14.25 -2.95
N ALA A 130 -10.61 -13.59 -2.73
CA ALA A 130 -11.63 -14.00 -1.78
C ALA A 130 -12.34 -15.29 -2.23
N PRO A 131 -12.85 -16.12 -1.30
CA PRO A 131 -13.78 -17.18 -1.64
C PRO A 131 -14.99 -16.65 -2.40
N LYS A 132 -15.49 -17.40 -3.39
CA LYS A 132 -16.64 -17.03 -4.22
C LYS A 132 -17.86 -16.58 -3.41
N ARG A 133 -18.13 -17.23 -2.27
CA ARG A 133 -19.25 -16.89 -1.39
C ARG A 133 -19.15 -15.46 -0.83
N LEU A 134 -17.95 -15.00 -0.48
CA LEU A 134 -17.75 -13.64 0.02
C LEU A 134 -17.74 -12.62 -1.12
N SER A 135 -17.18 -12.98 -2.28
CA SER A 135 -17.23 -12.13 -3.47
C SER A 135 -18.66 -11.82 -3.91
N ALA A 136 -19.59 -12.78 -3.74
CA ALA A 136 -21.00 -12.63 -4.07
C ALA A 136 -21.77 -11.69 -3.13
N LEU A 137 -21.18 -11.25 -2.00
CA LEU A 137 -21.79 -10.29 -1.08
C LEU A 137 -21.50 -8.84 -1.48
N LEU A 138 -20.60 -8.61 -2.44
CA LEU A 138 -20.28 -7.27 -2.91
C LEU A 138 -21.34 -6.76 -3.89
N PRO A 139 -21.65 -5.45 -3.91
CA PRO A 139 -22.49 -4.83 -4.92
C PRO A 139 -21.98 -5.17 -6.33
N THR A 140 -22.88 -5.50 -7.25
CA THR A 140 -22.52 -5.80 -8.65
C THR A 140 -22.12 -4.54 -9.39
#